data_AF-A0A7X0G101-F1
#
_entry.id   AF-A0A7X0G101-F1
#
_cell.length_a   1.000
_cell.length_b   1.000
_cell.length_c   1.000
_cell.angle_alpha   90.00
_cell.angle_beta   90.00
_cell.angle_gamma   90.00
#
_symmetry.space_group_name_H-M   'P 1'
#
loop_
_entity.id
_entity.type
_entity.pdbx_description
1 polymer ?
#
loop_
_entity_poly.entity_id
_entity_poly.type
_entity_poly.pdbx_seq_one_letter_code
_entity_poly.pdbx_strand_id
1 'polypeptide(L)'
;MPDVRGRVRRSATIAGVLLLLLLLGLPACAGRPAGAEPAPGASGVAPPPEPPYRGESIPAYDVVLTIGTDGVLYVRETITYDFDQAGEHGIVRHVPFRRGDRLFEVRGVSSSSSTGAPARVRTTRFLHDVQISVGDRHREVRGRQAYVIEYEVRRAFTPRADHDDLLWDAIGTSWDVPIGNAAVRVQAPVPLRHATCRAGAPRATTRCLRDRDGPYAIDFVQNALAPHEGMRIRVRLPKHAIAVPPPRYVPPRWTGDWTGTAVLALALAAVPLLARRPAPRREAGAGLAAAGTLLVVADAGDDVAASGPWAFSLGDRCLAGLALMIVGVGILCVRRIRSARFAAEDRPGGLQLVGRDVN
;
A
#
# COMPACT_ATOMS: atom_id res chain seq x y z
N MET A 1 -5.91 39.23 33.86
CA MET A 1 -4.93 38.13 33.65
C MET A 1 -5.07 37.61 32.21
N PRO A 2 -4.03 37.72 31.38
CA PRO A 2 -4.10 37.37 29.97
C PRO A 2 -3.66 35.92 29.67
N ASP A 3 -4.09 35.46 28.50
CA ASP A 3 -3.40 34.55 27.57
C ASP A 3 -3.37 33.02 27.82
N VAL A 4 -4.42 32.34 27.33
CA VAL A 4 -4.38 30.91 26.96
C VAL A 4 -4.83 30.75 25.50
N ARG A 5 -4.08 31.33 24.55
CA ARG A 5 -4.28 31.07 23.10
C ARG A 5 -2.99 30.73 22.33
N GLY A 6 -1.91 30.41 23.02
CA GLY A 6 -0.57 30.25 22.41
C GLY A 6 -0.14 28.85 21.99
N ARG A 7 -0.81 27.76 22.38
CA ARG A 7 -0.19 26.41 22.33
C ARG A 7 -0.65 25.46 21.20
N VAL A 8 -1.64 25.85 20.38
CA VAL A 8 -2.19 24.95 19.33
C VAL A 8 -1.65 25.25 17.92
N ARG A 9 -0.90 26.35 17.72
CA ARG A 9 -0.40 26.76 16.38
C ARG A 9 1.03 26.32 16.04
N ARG A 10 1.75 25.60 16.91
CA ARG A 10 3.14 25.15 16.64
C ARG A 10 3.26 23.70 16.16
N SER A 11 2.22 22.88 16.29
CA SER A 11 2.29 21.44 15.99
C SER A 11 2.02 21.11 14.51
N ALA A 12 1.32 21.98 13.78
CA ALA A 12 0.92 21.71 12.40
C ALA A 12 2.01 22.03 11.35
N THR A 13 3.07 22.75 11.71
CA THR A 13 4.15 23.14 10.78
C THR A 13 5.37 22.22 10.81
N ILE A 14 5.45 21.27 11.75
CA ILE A 14 6.57 20.31 11.83
C ILE A 14 6.24 19.01 11.06
N ALA A 15 4.96 18.65 10.94
CA ALA A 15 4.53 17.46 10.20
C ALA A 15 4.69 17.58 8.67
N GLY A 16 4.60 18.79 8.12
CA GLY A 16 4.71 19.04 6.68
C GLY A 16 6.13 19.09 6.12
N VAL A 17 7.14 19.30 6.98
CA VAL A 17 8.55 19.41 6.55
C VAL A 17 9.30 18.09 6.68
N LEU A 18 8.92 17.22 7.62
CA LEU A 18 9.48 15.86 7.69
C LEU A 18 9.00 14.93 6.56
N LEU A 19 7.83 15.20 5.97
CA LEU A 19 7.29 14.41 4.86
C LEU A 19 8.01 14.68 3.51
N LEU A 20 8.75 15.79 3.40
CA LEU A 20 9.48 16.15 2.18
C LEU A 20 10.94 15.65 2.14
N LEU A 21 11.50 15.24 3.28
CA LEU A 21 12.87 14.71 3.38
C LEU A 21 12.94 13.17 3.28
N LEU A 22 11.80 12.47 3.38
CA LEU A 22 11.73 11.01 3.20
C LEU A 22 11.62 10.57 1.72
N LEU A 23 11.50 11.51 0.78
CA LEU A 23 11.31 11.23 -0.66
C LEU A 23 12.58 11.36 -1.53
N LEU A 24 13.75 11.62 -0.94
CA LEU A 24 15.02 11.76 -1.69
C LEU A 24 16.17 10.87 -1.17
N GLY A 25 15.90 9.90 -0.29
CA GLY A 25 16.88 8.92 0.16
C GLY A 25 17.03 7.75 -0.80
N LEU A 26 17.67 7.97 -1.95
CA LEU A 26 18.23 6.86 -2.75
C LEU A 26 19.51 6.35 -2.05
N PRO A 27 19.65 5.05 -1.73
CA PRO A 27 20.92 4.53 -1.27
C PRO A 27 21.89 4.48 -2.46
N ALA A 28 23.03 5.14 -2.30
CA ALA A 28 24.17 5.02 -3.21
C ALA A 28 24.64 3.56 -3.23
N CYS A 29 24.78 3.01 -4.44
CA CYS A 29 25.45 1.74 -4.69
C CYS A 29 26.90 1.82 -4.18
N ALA A 30 27.19 1.17 -3.05
CA ALA A 30 28.55 0.83 -2.67
C ALA A 30 28.91 -0.51 -3.33
N GLY A 31 29.82 -0.45 -4.31
CA GLY A 31 30.43 -1.63 -4.90
C GLY A 31 31.16 -2.45 -3.85
N ARG A 32 30.87 -3.75 -3.80
CA ARG A 32 31.62 -4.74 -3.01
C ARG A 32 32.74 -5.29 -3.89
N PRO A 33 33.99 -5.39 -3.43
CA PRO A 33 35.04 -6.03 -4.20
C PRO A 33 34.77 -7.52 -4.32
N ALA A 34 35.02 -8.03 -5.52
CA ALA A 34 35.12 -9.46 -5.82
C ALA A 34 36.33 -10.07 -5.10
N GLY A 35 36.18 -11.30 -4.61
CA GLY A 35 37.32 -12.13 -4.21
C GLY A 35 37.08 -12.91 -2.91
N ALA A 36 36.39 -14.05 -3.01
CA ALA A 36 36.66 -15.20 -2.14
C ALA A 36 36.21 -16.47 -2.88
N GLU A 37 37.20 -17.22 -3.32
CA GLU A 37 37.12 -18.54 -3.96
C GLU A 37 36.51 -19.57 -2.99
N PRO A 38 35.68 -20.53 -3.44
CA PRO A 38 35.14 -21.55 -2.57
C PRO A 38 36.15 -22.68 -2.36
N ALA A 39 36.52 -22.92 -1.11
CA ALA A 39 37.24 -24.13 -0.71
C ALA A 39 36.33 -25.37 -0.86
N PRO A 40 36.85 -26.51 -1.36
CA PRO A 40 36.06 -27.72 -1.51
C PRO A 40 36.05 -28.55 -0.22
N GLY A 41 34.88 -29.11 0.10
CA GLY A 41 34.75 -30.32 0.93
C GLY A 41 34.47 -30.10 2.41
N ALA A 42 33.19 -30.20 2.79
CA ALA A 42 32.79 -30.79 4.07
C ALA A 42 31.38 -31.39 3.93
N SER A 43 31.30 -32.65 4.32
CA SER A 43 30.19 -33.59 4.11
C SER A 43 28.92 -33.25 4.88
N GLY A 44 27.82 -33.85 4.41
CA GLY A 44 26.45 -33.80 4.94
C GLY A 44 26.31 -33.62 6.44
N VAL A 45 25.69 -32.50 6.80
CA VAL A 45 24.93 -32.32 8.04
C VAL A 45 23.58 -31.76 7.60
N ALA A 46 22.50 -32.49 7.89
CA ALA A 46 21.15 -31.98 7.70
C ALA A 46 21.01 -30.66 8.49
N PRO A 47 20.41 -29.60 7.91
CA PRO A 47 20.23 -28.35 8.64
C PRO A 47 19.45 -28.63 9.94
N PRO A 48 19.85 -28.02 11.07
CA PRO A 48 19.13 -28.18 12.33
C PRO A 48 17.66 -27.75 12.14
N PRO A 49 16.70 -28.37 12.85
CA PRO A 49 15.31 -27.92 12.82
C PRO A 49 15.25 -26.45 13.21
N GLU A 50 14.62 -25.64 12.39
CA GLU A 50 14.47 -24.21 12.66
C GLU A 50 13.77 -24.01 14.02
N PRO A 51 14.24 -23.06 14.85
CA PRO A 51 13.63 -22.84 16.15
C PRO A 51 12.14 -22.49 15.97
N PRO A 52 11.26 -22.93 16.89
CA PRO A 52 9.85 -22.57 16.82
C PRO A 52 9.73 -21.04 16.80
N TYR A 53 9.03 -20.52 15.79
CA TYR A 53 8.73 -19.10 15.70
C TYR A 53 8.04 -18.68 17.01
N ARG A 54 8.72 -17.85 17.81
CA ARG A 54 8.18 -17.33 19.06
C ARG A 54 7.34 -16.10 18.75
N GLY A 55 6.13 -16.34 18.26
CA GLY A 55 5.16 -15.32 17.91
C GLY A 55 3.93 -15.96 17.27
N GLU A 56 3.01 -15.11 16.83
CA GLU A 56 1.84 -15.57 16.10
C GLU A 56 2.21 -16.26 14.79
N SER A 57 1.38 -17.20 14.35
CA SER A 57 1.62 -17.89 13.08
C SER A 57 0.33 -18.34 12.43
N ILE A 58 0.42 -18.74 11.17
CA ILE A 58 -0.67 -19.42 10.46
C ILE A 58 -0.22 -20.85 10.20
N PRO A 59 -0.51 -21.82 11.10
CA PRO A 59 -0.13 -23.22 10.87
C PRO A 59 -0.65 -23.79 9.55
N ALA A 60 -1.88 -23.43 9.16
CA ALA A 60 -2.50 -23.91 7.93
C ALA A 60 -3.35 -22.82 7.26
N TYR A 61 -3.23 -22.71 5.95
CA TYR A 61 -3.99 -21.79 5.12
C TYR A 61 -4.46 -22.49 3.84
N ASP A 62 -5.76 -22.82 3.79
CA ASP A 62 -6.40 -23.45 2.65
C ASP A 62 -7.25 -22.43 1.88
N VAL A 63 -7.02 -22.33 0.57
CA VAL A 63 -7.78 -21.45 -0.33
C VAL A 63 -8.46 -22.31 -1.40
N VAL A 64 -9.78 -22.17 -1.54
CA VAL A 64 -10.54 -22.74 -2.66
C VAL A 64 -10.94 -21.61 -3.59
N LEU A 65 -10.47 -21.71 -4.84
CA LEU A 65 -10.78 -20.81 -5.93
C LEU A 65 -11.73 -21.53 -6.89
N THR A 66 -13.00 -21.13 -6.89
CA THR A 66 -14.01 -21.70 -7.80
C THR A 66 -14.31 -20.71 -8.92
N ILE A 67 -14.02 -21.11 -10.16
CA ILE A 67 -14.30 -20.30 -11.34
C ILE A 67 -15.75 -20.53 -11.75
N GLY A 68 -16.58 -19.47 -11.70
CA GLY A 68 -17.96 -19.50 -12.18
C GLY A 68 -18.05 -19.45 -13.70
N THR A 69 -19.12 -20.03 -14.25
CA THR A 69 -19.45 -19.92 -15.69
C THR A 69 -19.79 -18.48 -16.10
N ASP A 70 -20.13 -17.63 -15.14
CA ASP A 70 -20.41 -16.20 -15.25
C ASP A 70 -19.15 -15.30 -15.16
N GLY A 71 -17.97 -15.92 -15.07
CA GLY A 71 -16.70 -15.21 -14.94
C GLY A 71 -16.45 -14.55 -13.59
N VAL A 72 -17.23 -14.93 -12.56
CA VAL A 72 -16.97 -14.59 -11.17
C VAL A 72 -16.01 -15.61 -10.57
N LEU A 73 -15.05 -15.13 -9.79
CA LEU A 73 -14.19 -15.99 -8.99
C LEU A 73 -14.75 -16.04 -7.57
N TYR A 74 -15.23 -17.20 -7.14
CA TYR A 74 -15.65 -17.44 -5.76
C TYR A 74 -14.45 -17.91 -4.96
N VAL A 75 -14.17 -17.21 -3.86
CA VAL A 75 -13.01 -17.46 -3.02
C VAL A 75 -13.50 -17.87 -1.64
N ARG A 76 -12.99 -19.00 -1.15
CA ARG A 76 -13.15 -19.47 0.23
C ARG A 76 -11.76 -19.66 0.84
N GLU A 77 -11.44 -18.87 1.85
CA GLU A 77 -10.19 -18.92 2.60
C GLU A 77 -10.46 -19.52 3.98
N THR A 78 -9.79 -20.62 4.32
CA THR A 78 -9.80 -21.23 5.66
C THR A 78 -8.43 -21.00 6.29
N ILE A 79 -8.39 -20.19 7.34
CA ILE A 79 -7.16 -19.71 7.97
C ILE A 79 -7.14 -20.26 9.39
N THR A 80 -6.22 -21.20 9.64
CA THR A 80 -5.90 -21.64 10.99
C THR A 80 -4.82 -20.71 11.53
N TYR A 81 -5.19 -19.83 12.44
CA TYR A 81 -4.31 -18.84 13.06
C TYR A 81 -3.97 -19.26 14.49
N ASP A 82 -2.71 -19.13 14.89
CA ASP A 82 -2.23 -19.40 16.25
C ASP A 82 -1.84 -18.08 16.90
N PHE A 83 -2.76 -17.52 17.69
CA PHE A 83 -2.53 -16.28 18.44
C PHE A 83 -1.63 -16.56 19.64
N ASP A 84 -0.80 -15.58 19.98
CA ASP A 84 0.04 -15.66 21.16
C ASP A 84 -0.76 -15.47 22.47
N GLN A 85 -0.04 -15.35 23.59
CA GLN A 85 -0.65 -15.14 24.89
C GLN A 85 -1.04 -13.68 25.16
N ALA A 86 -0.48 -12.71 24.43
CA ALA A 86 -0.92 -11.32 24.50
C ALA A 86 -2.38 -11.24 24.03
N GLY A 87 -2.71 -11.98 22.97
CA GLY A 87 -4.05 -12.13 22.44
C GLY A 87 -4.48 -10.93 21.59
N GLU A 88 -5.34 -11.20 20.62
CA GLU A 88 -5.75 -10.22 19.60
C GLU A 88 -7.26 -10.19 19.45
N HIS A 89 -7.77 -9.16 18.77
CA HIS A 89 -9.22 -9.01 18.55
C HIS A 89 -9.75 -9.78 17.33
N GLY A 90 -8.90 -10.55 16.65
CA GLY A 90 -9.24 -11.32 15.46
C GLY A 90 -8.16 -11.22 14.39
N ILE A 91 -8.52 -11.43 13.11
CA ILE A 91 -7.59 -11.39 11.98
C ILE A 91 -7.93 -10.26 10.99
N VAL A 92 -6.92 -9.85 10.23
CA VAL A 92 -7.05 -8.86 9.15
C VAL A 92 -6.58 -9.46 7.83
N ARG A 93 -7.43 -9.40 6.81
CA ARG A 93 -7.15 -9.91 5.46
C ARG A 93 -7.25 -8.79 4.43
N HIS A 94 -6.17 -8.55 3.68
CA HIS A 94 -6.12 -7.52 2.64
C HIS A 94 -6.31 -8.10 1.22
N VAL A 95 -7.47 -7.87 0.61
CA VAL A 95 -7.76 -8.37 -0.75
C VAL A 95 -7.60 -7.24 -1.76
N PRO A 96 -6.69 -7.34 -2.75
CA PRO A 96 -6.49 -6.26 -3.72
C PRO A 96 -7.74 -6.05 -4.58
N PHE A 97 -8.24 -4.81 -4.65
CA PHE A 97 -9.27 -4.42 -5.62
C PHE A 97 -8.71 -3.57 -6.77
N ARG A 98 -7.46 -3.12 -6.67
CA ARG A 98 -6.76 -2.38 -7.74
C ARG A 98 -5.33 -2.91 -7.91
N ARG A 99 -4.96 -3.23 -9.16
CA ARG A 99 -3.59 -3.59 -9.54
C ARG A 99 -3.17 -2.73 -10.73
N GLY A 100 -2.32 -1.73 -10.47
CA GLY A 100 -2.00 -0.71 -11.47
C GLY A 100 -3.24 0.14 -11.81
N ASP A 101 -3.63 0.12 -13.07
CA ASP A 101 -4.85 0.72 -13.62
C ASP A 101 -6.06 -0.23 -13.54
N ARG A 102 -5.85 -1.54 -13.38
CA ARG A 102 -6.92 -2.55 -13.38
C ARG A 102 -7.68 -2.58 -12.07
N LEU A 103 -9.01 -2.65 -12.16
CA LEU A 103 -9.91 -2.85 -11.03
C LEU A 103 -10.54 -4.24 -11.01
N PHE A 104 -10.70 -4.73 -9.78
CA PHE A 104 -11.47 -5.88 -9.38
C PHE A 104 -12.58 -5.42 -8.44
N GLU A 105 -13.61 -6.25 -8.29
CA GLU A 105 -14.74 -5.93 -7.45
C GLU A 105 -15.01 -7.07 -6.47
N VAL A 106 -14.68 -6.80 -5.20
CA VAL A 106 -14.91 -7.73 -4.08
C VAL A 106 -16.30 -7.49 -3.51
N ARG A 107 -17.13 -8.54 -3.46
CA ARG A 107 -18.51 -8.51 -2.97
C ARG A 107 -18.82 -9.74 -2.11
N GLY A 108 -19.95 -9.69 -1.41
CA GLY A 108 -20.49 -10.85 -0.70
C GLY A 108 -19.59 -11.38 0.41
N VAL A 109 -18.80 -10.51 1.06
CA VAL A 109 -17.88 -10.93 2.11
C VAL A 109 -18.64 -11.45 3.32
N SER A 110 -18.39 -12.70 3.69
CA SER A 110 -18.90 -13.33 4.91
C SER A 110 -17.75 -14.00 5.66
N SER A 111 -17.94 -14.25 6.96
CA SER A 111 -17.01 -15.08 7.71
C SER A 111 -17.69 -15.92 8.77
N SER A 112 -17.01 -16.98 9.17
CA SER A 112 -17.40 -17.87 10.25
C SER A 112 -16.15 -18.37 10.98
N SER A 113 -16.34 -19.03 12.13
CA SER A 113 -15.26 -19.72 12.83
C SER A 113 -15.74 -21.09 13.27
N SER A 114 -14.99 -22.14 12.96
CA SER A 114 -15.31 -23.51 13.41
C SER A 114 -14.94 -23.77 14.86
N THR A 115 -14.08 -22.94 15.45
CA THR A 115 -13.65 -23.01 16.86
C THR A 115 -14.51 -22.13 17.79
N GLY A 116 -15.48 -21.38 17.25
CA GLY A 116 -16.34 -20.48 18.02
C GLY A 116 -15.69 -19.13 18.36
N ALA A 117 -14.56 -18.79 17.73
CA ALA A 117 -13.97 -17.46 17.84
C ALA A 117 -14.90 -16.38 17.27
N PRO A 118 -14.86 -15.13 17.78
CA PRO A 118 -15.64 -14.03 17.20
C PRO A 118 -15.31 -13.85 15.72
N ALA A 119 -16.32 -13.97 14.86
CA ALA A 119 -16.15 -13.94 13.41
C ALA A 119 -17.05 -12.88 12.75
N ARG A 120 -17.21 -11.72 13.37
CA ARG A 120 -17.95 -10.60 12.76
C ARG A 120 -17.07 -9.95 11.69
N VAL A 121 -17.58 -9.84 10.48
CA VAL A 121 -16.90 -9.15 9.37
C VAL A 121 -17.09 -7.64 9.47
N ARG A 122 -16.02 -6.90 9.23
CA ARG A 122 -16.07 -5.50 8.81
C ARG A 122 -15.16 -5.29 7.60
N THR A 123 -15.67 -4.64 6.55
CA THR A 123 -14.88 -4.31 5.36
C THR A 123 -14.59 -2.82 5.28
N THR A 124 -13.34 -2.45 5.08
CA THR A 124 -12.92 -1.06 4.82
C THR A 124 -12.18 -1.01 3.48
N ARG A 125 -12.55 -0.08 2.60
CA ARG A 125 -11.85 0.12 1.32
C ARG A 125 -10.72 1.12 1.50
N PHE A 126 -9.53 0.73 1.09
CA PHE A 126 -8.34 1.58 1.06
C PHE A 126 -8.00 1.97 -0.37
N LEU A 127 -6.76 2.40 -0.58
CA LEU A 127 -6.26 2.89 -1.86
C LEU A 127 -6.06 1.77 -2.91
N HIS A 128 -5.76 0.54 -2.51
CA HIS A 128 -5.46 -0.56 -3.43
C HIS A 128 -6.19 -1.87 -3.11
N ASP A 129 -6.71 -1.99 -1.90
CA ASP A 129 -7.20 -3.21 -1.30
C ASP A 129 -8.44 -2.95 -0.42
N VAL A 130 -9.19 -4.02 -0.22
CA VAL A 130 -10.25 -4.11 0.76
C VAL A 130 -9.66 -4.80 1.98
N GLN A 131 -9.63 -4.11 3.11
CA GLN A 131 -9.31 -4.72 4.39
C GLN A 131 -10.58 -5.39 4.93
N ILE A 132 -10.49 -6.70 5.14
CA ILE A 132 -11.52 -7.53 5.76
C ILE A 132 -11.04 -7.82 7.18
N SER A 133 -11.65 -7.20 8.17
CA SER A 133 -11.43 -7.49 9.59
C SER A 133 -12.44 -8.52 10.06
N VAL A 134 -11.98 -9.61 10.67
CA VAL A 134 -12.82 -10.68 11.21
C VAL A 134 -12.50 -10.80 12.69
N GLY A 135 -13.48 -10.53 13.56
CA GLY A 135 -13.20 -10.47 14.99
C GLY A 135 -14.25 -9.75 15.82
N ASP A 136 -13.88 -9.36 17.04
CA ASP A 136 -14.64 -8.46 17.90
C ASP A 136 -13.69 -7.56 18.70
N ARG A 137 -13.90 -6.24 18.58
CA ARG A 137 -13.09 -5.22 19.26
C ARG A 137 -13.13 -5.30 20.80
N HIS A 138 -14.08 -6.03 21.36
CA HIS A 138 -14.30 -6.14 22.81
C HIS A 138 -13.94 -7.51 23.36
N ARG A 139 -13.56 -8.47 22.52
CA ARG A 139 -13.20 -9.82 22.93
C ARG A 139 -11.86 -10.21 22.32
N GLU A 140 -10.92 -10.50 23.19
CA GLU A 140 -9.63 -11.04 22.79
C GLU A 140 -9.73 -12.55 22.50
N VAL A 141 -8.82 -12.99 21.64
CA VAL A 141 -8.71 -14.34 21.14
C VAL A 141 -7.26 -14.78 21.29
N ARG A 142 -7.05 -16.01 21.78
CA ARG A 142 -5.74 -16.58 22.07
C ARG A 142 -5.66 -18.01 21.53
N GLY A 143 -4.44 -18.49 21.32
CA GLY A 143 -4.15 -19.82 20.82
C GLY A 143 -4.75 -20.09 19.44
N ARG A 144 -4.88 -21.37 19.12
CA ARG A 144 -5.31 -21.79 17.78
C ARG A 144 -6.79 -21.58 17.53
N GLN A 145 -7.10 -20.87 16.46
CA GLN A 145 -8.45 -20.62 15.97
C GLN A 145 -8.53 -20.84 14.47
N ALA A 146 -9.70 -21.24 13.97
CA ALA A 146 -9.93 -21.39 12.55
C ALA A 146 -11.02 -20.41 12.10
N TYR A 147 -10.68 -19.57 11.13
CA TYR A 147 -11.60 -18.64 10.47
C TYR A 147 -11.83 -19.07 9.05
N VAL A 148 -13.07 -18.94 8.59
CA VAL A 148 -13.44 -19.11 7.18
C VAL A 148 -13.91 -17.77 6.68
N ILE A 149 -13.33 -17.27 5.59
CA ILE A 149 -13.73 -16.05 4.89
C ILE A 149 -14.18 -16.45 3.48
N GLU A 150 -15.37 -16.01 3.09
CA GLU A 150 -15.89 -16.24 1.73
C GLU A 150 -16.20 -14.90 1.07
N TYR A 151 -15.85 -14.78 -0.21
CA TYR A 151 -16.14 -13.58 -1.00
C TYR A 151 -16.12 -13.87 -2.50
N GLU A 152 -16.74 -12.98 -3.26
CA GLU A 152 -16.78 -13.01 -4.71
C GLU A 152 -15.86 -11.94 -5.29
N VAL A 153 -15.10 -12.29 -6.33
CA VAL A 153 -14.30 -11.36 -7.10
C VAL A 153 -14.83 -11.28 -8.52
N ARG A 154 -15.48 -10.17 -8.84
CA ARG A 154 -15.94 -9.85 -10.19
C ARG A 154 -14.82 -9.18 -11.00
N ARG A 155 -14.88 -9.35 -12.32
CA ARG A 155 -13.87 -8.86 -13.28
C ARG A 155 -12.46 -9.40 -13.00
N ALA A 156 -12.35 -10.61 -12.43
CA ALA A 156 -11.08 -11.26 -12.10
C ALA A 156 -10.29 -11.67 -13.36
N PHE A 157 -10.98 -12.00 -14.44
CA PHE A 157 -10.39 -12.50 -15.68
C PHE A 157 -10.01 -11.38 -16.65
N THR A 158 -8.92 -11.56 -17.37
CA THR A 158 -8.50 -10.68 -18.45
C THR A 158 -8.72 -11.37 -19.78
N PRO A 159 -9.63 -10.85 -20.63
CA PRO A 159 -9.87 -11.44 -21.93
C PRO A 159 -8.68 -11.22 -22.85
N ARG A 160 -8.30 -12.27 -23.59
CA ARG A 160 -7.35 -12.23 -24.71
C ARG A 160 -8.08 -12.63 -26.00
N ALA A 161 -7.36 -12.60 -27.12
CA ALA A 161 -7.90 -12.94 -28.44
C ALA A 161 -8.35 -14.41 -28.52
N ASP A 162 -7.54 -15.32 -27.99
CA ASP A 162 -7.69 -16.78 -28.11
C ASP A 162 -7.96 -17.49 -26.78
N HIS A 163 -7.85 -16.78 -25.66
CA HIS A 163 -8.04 -17.34 -24.32
C HIS A 163 -8.47 -16.27 -23.31
N ASP A 164 -8.77 -16.69 -22.09
CA ASP A 164 -9.01 -15.79 -20.96
C ASP A 164 -8.03 -16.14 -19.83
N ASP A 165 -7.36 -15.13 -19.29
CA ASP A 165 -6.33 -15.28 -18.25
C ASP A 165 -6.89 -14.90 -16.86
N LEU A 166 -6.63 -15.75 -15.87
CA LEU A 166 -6.72 -15.39 -14.45
C LEU A 166 -5.31 -15.24 -13.88
N LEU A 167 -5.08 -14.14 -13.16
CA LEU A 167 -3.86 -13.94 -12.37
C LEU A 167 -4.25 -13.44 -10.97
N TRP A 168 -4.23 -14.36 -10.00
CA TRP A 168 -4.76 -14.11 -8.66
C TRP A 168 -3.71 -14.37 -7.59
N ASP A 169 -3.59 -13.46 -6.63
CA ASP A 169 -2.78 -13.67 -5.42
C ASP A 169 -3.68 -14.41 -4.41
N ALA A 170 -3.70 -15.74 -4.52
CA ALA A 170 -4.53 -16.60 -3.67
C ALA A 170 -4.17 -16.43 -2.19
N ILE A 171 -2.87 -16.34 -1.91
CA ILE A 171 -2.34 -15.89 -0.64
C ILE A 171 -1.48 -14.66 -0.92
N GLY A 172 -1.89 -13.52 -0.38
CA GLY A 172 -1.18 -12.25 -0.56
C GLY A 172 0.06 -12.12 0.32
N THR A 173 0.88 -11.10 0.04
CA THR A 173 2.12 -10.80 0.77
C THR A 173 1.91 -9.83 1.94
N SER A 174 0.68 -9.71 2.45
CA SER A 174 0.32 -8.76 3.50
C SER A 174 0.39 -9.34 4.91
N TRP A 175 0.72 -10.62 5.05
CA TRP A 175 0.82 -11.27 6.35
C TRP A 175 2.18 -11.00 6.97
N ASP A 176 2.18 -10.52 8.21
CA ASP A 176 3.39 -10.23 8.99
C ASP A 176 3.92 -11.48 9.74
N VAL A 177 3.17 -12.58 9.67
CA VAL A 177 3.44 -13.85 10.35
C VAL A 177 3.75 -14.95 9.33
N PRO A 178 4.56 -15.96 9.69
CA PRO A 178 4.83 -17.08 8.81
C PRO A 178 3.59 -17.96 8.60
N ILE A 179 3.51 -18.60 7.43
CA ILE A 179 2.50 -19.60 7.10
C ILE A 179 3.18 -20.96 6.96
N GLY A 180 2.76 -21.92 7.80
CA GLY A 180 3.33 -23.26 7.87
C GLY A 180 3.01 -24.09 6.64
N ASN A 181 1.74 -24.44 6.45
CA ASN A 181 1.25 -25.13 5.25
C ASN A 181 0.23 -24.26 4.51
N ALA A 182 0.49 -24.02 3.24
CA ALA A 182 -0.38 -23.25 2.36
C ALA A 182 -0.86 -24.13 1.20
N ALA A 183 -2.17 -24.26 1.03
CA ALA A 183 -2.79 -25.04 -0.01
C ALA A 183 -3.78 -24.19 -0.81
N VAL A 184 -3.75 -24.32 -2.13
CA VAL A 184 -4.67 -23.63 -3.04
C VAL A 184 -5.28 -24.63 -4.00
N ARG A 185 -6.59 -24.85 -3.87
CA ARG A 185 -7.39 -25.65 -4.79
C ARG A 185 -8.05 -24.75 -5.82
N VAL A 186 -7.82 -25.03 -7.09
CA VAL A 186 -8.46 -24.33 -8.21
C VAL A 186 -9.47 -25.26 -8.86
N GLN A 187 -10.72 -24.81 -8.99
CA GLN A 187 -11.83 -25.54 -9.59
C GLN A 187 -12.40 -24.75 -10.76
N ALA A 188 -12.73 -25.42 -11.87
CA ALA A 188 -13.27 -24.77 -13.06
C ALA A 188 -14.33 -25.61 -13.77
N PRO A 189 -15.25 -24.99 -14.54
CA PRO A 189 -16.29 -25.70 -15.29
C PRO A 189 -15.75 -26.40 -16.55
N VAL A 190 -14.45 -26.21 -16.86
CA VAL A 190 -13.75 -26.80 -18.00
C VAL A 190 -12.43 -27.40 -17.55
N PRO A 191 -11.84 -28.34 -18.33
CA PRO A 191 -10.58 -28.96 -17.94
C PRO A 191 -9.44 -27.96 -17.78
N LEU A 192 -8.75 -27.98 -16.64
CA LEU A 192 -7.63 -27.10 -16.31
C LEU A 192 -6.33 -27.58 -16.97
N ARG A 193 -6.16 -27.28 -18.26
CA ARG A 193 -4.95 -27.65 -19.02
C ARG A 193 -3.73 -26.79 -18.64
N HIS A 194 -3.95 -25.51 -18.38
CA HIS A 194 -2.91 -24.52 -18.12
C HIS A 194 -3.15 -23.77 -16.81
N ALA A 195 -2.69 -24.37 -15.70
CA ALA A 195 -2.66 -23.73 -14.40
C ALA A 195 -1.25 -23.85 -13.79
N THR A 196 -0.75 -22.75 -13.22
CA THR A 196 0.56 -22.70 -12.56
C THR A 196 0.48 -21.89 -11.29
N CYS A 197 1.27 -22.28 -10.30
CA CYS A 197 1.44 -21.55 -9.05
C CYS A 197 2.91 -21.12 -8.89
N ARG A 198 3.10 -19.91 -8.38
CA ARG A 198 4.39 -19.39 -7.92
C ARG A 198 4.25 -18.94 -6.48
N ALA A 199 5.23 -19.28 -5.65
CA ALA A 199 5.24 -18.93 -4.23
C ALA A 199 6.55 -18.24 -3.82
N GLY A 200 6.51 -17.41 -2.79
CA GLY A 200 7.65 -16.66 -2.26
C GLY A 200 7.49 -15.14 -2.36
N ALA A 201 8.57 -14.41 -2.12
CA ALA A 201 8.60 -12.94 -2.22
C ALA A 201 8.42 -12.44 -3.68
N PRO A 202 7.91 -11.22 -3.93
CA PRO A 202 7.57 -10.73 -5.27
C PRO A 202 8.67 -10.81 -6.34
N ARG A 203 9.96 -10.81 -5.95
CA ARG A 203 11.12 -10.90 -6.84
C ARG A 203 11.87 -12.23 -6.77
N ALA A 204 11.49 -13.12 -5.85
CA ALA A 204 12.14 -14.40 -5.60
C ALA A 204 11.05 -15.45 -5.42
N THR A 205 10.56 -16.01 -6.52
CA THR A 205 9.48 -17.00 -6.49
C THR A 205 9.90 -18.36 -7.04
N THR A 206 9.46 -19.41 -6.36
CA THR A 206 9.62 -20.81 -6.77
C THR A 206 8.31 -21.35 -7.34
N ARG A 207 8.35 -22.50 -8.02
CA ARG A 207 7.11 -23.17 -8.45
C ARG A 207 6.57 -23.96 -7.26
N CYS A 208 5.27 -23.84 -7.00
CA CYS A 208 4.60 -24.62 -5.96
C CYS A 208 4.56 -26.10 -6.35
N LEU A 209 4.47 -26.99 -5.36
CA LEU A 209 4.10 -28.38 -5.60
C LEU A 209 2.69 -28.40 -6.23
N ARG A 210 2.47 -29.28 -7.20
CA ARG A 210 1.20 -29.40 -7.92
C ARG A 210 0.72 -30.83 -7.89
N ASP A 211 -0.52 -31.01 -7.48
CA ASP A 211 -1.26 -32.26 -7.60
C ASP A 211 -2.53 -32.05 -8.43
N ARG A 212 -2.91 -33.03 -9.26
CA ARG A 212 -4.10 -32.91 -10.12
C ARG A 212 -5.21 -33.80 -9.58
N ASP A 213 -6.33 -33.17 -9.24
CA ASP A 213 -7.56 -33.87 -8.86
C ASP A 213 -8.52 -33.89 -10.05
N GLY A 214 -8.36 -34.90 -10.90
CA GLY A 214 -9.11 -35.05 -12.13
C GLY A 214 -8.84 -33.92 -13.15
N PRO A 215 -9.73 -33.74 -14.14
CA PRO A 215 -9.54 -32.72 -15.17
C PRO A 215 -9.99 -31.32 -14.72
N TYR A 216 -10.90 -31.21 -13.75
CA TYR A 216 -11.59 -29.96 -13.39
C TYR A 216 -11.05 -29.29 -12.11
N ALA A 217 -10.17 -29.96 -11.37
CA ALA A 217 -9.54 -29.41 -10.18
C ALA A 217 -8.03 -29.65 -10.16
N ILE A 218 -7.29 -28.69 -9.60
CA ILE A 218 -5.84 -28.78 -9.38
C ILE A 218 -5.52 -28.20 -8.01
N ASP A 219 -4.72 -28.92 -7.24
CA ASP A 219 -4.23 -28.52 -5.94
C ASP A 219 -2.77 -28.05 -6.05
N PHE A 220 -2.47 -26.93 -5.39
CA PHE A 220 -1.12 -26.40 -5.27
C PHE A 220 -0.75 -26.29 -3.80
N VAL A 221 0.44 -26.75 -3.43
CA VAL A 221 0.91 -26.73 -2.05
C VAL A 221 2.27 -26.04 -1.96
N GLN A 222 2.43 -25.23 -0.91
CA GLN A 222 3.68 -24.64 -0.50
C GLN A 222 3.81 -24.72 1.02
N ASN A 223 5.01 -25.06 1.51
CA ASN A 223 5.32 -25.06 2.94
C ASN A 223 6.24 -23.89 3.28
N ALA A 224 6.22 -23.48 4.55
CA ALA A 224 7.12 -22.51 5.16
C ALA A 224 7.22 -21.20 4.36
N LEU A 225 6.10 -20.53 4.14
CA LEU A 225 6.11 -19.16 3.63
C LEU A 225 6.54 -18.24 4.77
N ALA A 226 7.61 -17.49 4.55
CA ALA A 226 8.05 -16.47 5.49
C ALA A 226 7.04 -15.29 5.53
N PRO A 227 7.11 -14.43 6.56
CA PRO A 227 6.37 -13.16 6.55
C PRO A 227 6.56 -12.41 5.22
N HIS A 228 5.47 -11.85 4.71
CA HIS A 228 5.39 -11.16 3.42
C HIS A 228 5.64 -12.01 2.16
N GLU A 229 5.70 -13.34 2.28
CA GLU A 229 5.63 -14.23 1.12
C GLU A 229 4.18 -14.61 0.81
N GLY A 230 3.92 -15.06 -0.41
CA GLY A 230 2.57 -15.42 -0.83
C GLY A 230 2.53 -16.47 -1.93
N MET A 231 1.32 -16.77 -2.41
CA MET A 231 1.06 -17.71 -3.51
C MET A 231 0.24 -17.04 -4.60
N ARG A 232 0.76 -17.05 -5.82
CA ARG A 232 0.12 -16.52 -7.01
C ARG A 232 -0.25 -17.63 -7.97
N ILE A 233 -1.53 -17.67 -8.32
CA ILE A 233 -2.11 -18.59 -9.29
C ILE A 233 -2.26 -17.89 -10.63
N ARG A 234 -1.85 -18.57 -11.69
CA ARG A 234 -2.18 -18.23 -13.07
C ARG A 234 -2.97 -19.37 -13.70
N VAL A 235 -4.12 -19.05 -14.27
CA VAL A 235 -4.93 -19.98 -15.06
C VAL A 235 -5.15 -19.39 -16.44
N ARG A 236 -5.06 -20.22 -17.48
CA ARG A 236 -5.49 -19.90 -18.84
C ARG A 236 -6.65 -20.81 -19.21
N LEU A 237 -7.79 -20.21 -19.53
CA LEU A 237 -8.98 -20.91 -20.00
C LEU A 237 -9.13 -20.71 -21.51
N PRO A 238 -9.63 -21.73 -22.24
CA PRO A 238 -10.02 -21.54 -23.64
C PRO A 238 -11.03 -20.41 -23.78
N LYS A 239 -11.01 -19.70 -24.91
CA LYS A 239 -12.01 -18.67 -25.19
C LYS A 239 -13.42 -19.26 -25.11
N HIS A 240 -14.37 -18.48 -24.62
CA HIS A 240 -15.78 -18.85 -24.47
C HIS A 240 -16.05 -19.99 -23.47
N ALA A 241 -15.06 -20.44 -22.70
CA ALA A 241 -15.25 -21.40 -21.61
C ALA A 241 -16.11 -20.83 -20.47
N ILE A 242 -16.06 -19.51 -20.27
CA ILE A 242 -16.81 -18.76 -19.27
C ILE A 242 -17.23 -17.41 -19.88
N ALA A 243 -18.27 -16.79 -19.31
CA ALA A 243 -18.69 -15.44 -19.67
C ALA A 243 -17.80 -14.41 -18.95
N VAL A 244 -16.79 -13.89 -19.64
CA VAL A 244 -15.90 -12.88 -19.05
C VAL A 244 -16.48 -11.47 -19.22
N PRO A 245 -16.90 -10.78 -18.15
CA PRO A 245 -17.32 -9.39 -18.25
C PRO A 245 -16.13 -8.49 -18.62
N PRO A 246 -16.36 -7.35 -19.29
CA PRO A 246 -15.27 -6.45 -19.66
C PRO A 246 -14.50 -5.97 -18.41
N PRO A 247 -13.15 -5.99 -18.47
CA PRO A 247 -12.30 -5.32 -17.51
C PRO A 247 -12.73 -3.88 -17.23
N ARG A 248 -12.50 -3.44 -16.00
CA ARG A 248 -12.59 -2.01 -15.66
C ARG A 248 -11.20 -1.48 -15.36
N TYR A 249 -10.85 -0.38 -16.00
CA TYR A 249 -9.60 0.32 -15.78
C TYR A 249 -9.90 1.72 -15.24
N VAL A 250 -8.96 2.27 -14.48
CA VAL A 250 -8.93 3.67 -14.04
C VAL A 250 -7.60 4.28 -14.44
N PRO A 251 -7.56 5.60 -14.67
CA PRO A 251 -6.30 6.28 -14.96
C PRO A 251 -5.19 5.90 -13.97
N PRO A 252 -3.94 5.75 -14.43
CA PRO A 252 -2.79 5.61 -13.54
C PRO A 252 -2.77 6.73 -12.50
N ARG A 253 -2.19 6.50 -11.32
CA ARG A 253 -2.08 7.56 -10.28
C ARG A 253 -1.23 8.75 -10.72
N TRP A 254 -0.40 8.57 -11.74
CA TRP A 254 0.39 9.61 -12.36
C TRP A 254 0.09 9.59 -13.86
N THR A 255 -0.56 10.64 -14.34
CA THR A 255 -0.81 10.88 -15.76
C THR A 255 -0.15 12.17 -16.25
N GLY A 256 0.61 12.84 -15.36
CA GLY A 256 1.36 14.02 -15.73
C GLY A 256 2.41 13.70 -16.78
N ASP A 257 2.35 14.43 -17.89
CA ASP A 257 3.35 14.39 -18.93
C ASP A 257 4.62 15.12 -18.45
N TRP A 258 5.63 15.13 -19.31
CA TRP A 258 6.88 15.83 -19.02
C TRP A 258 6.64 17.33 -18.73
N THR A 259 5.60 17.94 -19.28
CA THR A 259 5.28 19.36 -19.09
C THR A 259 4.81 19.65 -17.66
N GLY A 260 3.82 18.92 -17.14
CA GLY A 260 3.36 19.07 -15.77
C GLY A 260 4.46 18.71 -14.77
N THR A 261 5.25 17.68 -15.08
CA THR A 261 6.41 17.29 -14.27
C THR A 261 7.47 18.40 -14.22
N ALA A 262 7.79 19.02 -15.36
CA ALA A 262 8.75 20.11 -15.45
C ALA A 262 8.26 21.36 -14.71
N VAL A 263 6.97 21.72 -14.80
CA VAL A 263 6.37 22.84 -14.06
C VAL A 263 6.48 22.62 -12.55
N LEU A 264 6.18 21.42 -12.07
CA LEU A 264 6.34 21.07 -10.66
C LEU A 264 7.80 21.15 -10.20
N ALA A 265 8.73 20.62 -11.00
CA ALA A 265 10.16 20.65 -10.71
C ALA A 265 10.71 22.09 -10.66
N LEU A 266 10.32 22.94 -11.60
CA LEU A 266 10.68 24.36 -11.63
C LEU A 266 10.12 25.11 -10.42
N ALA A 267 8.88 24.83 -10.02
CA ALA A 267 8.29 25.41 -8.82
C ALA A 267 9.07 25.03 -7.54
N LEU A 268 9.46 23.77 -7.40
CA LEU A 268 10.30 23.31 -6.29
C LEU A 268 11.69 23.99 -6.32
N ALA A 269 12.31 24.10 -7.49
CA ALA A 269 13.60 24.77 -7.66
C ALA A 269 13.53 26.29 -7.42
N ALA A 270 12.37 26.92 -7.62
CA ALA A 270 12.15 28.34 -7.35
C ALA A 270 12.08 28.66 -5.85
N VAL A 271 11.67 27.73 -5.00
CA VAL A 271 11.54 27.95 -3.54
C VAL A 271 12.83 28.51 -2.89
N PRO A 272 14.03 27.93 -3.08
CA PRO A 272 15.26 28.50 -2.51
C PRO A 272 15.63 29.86 -3.12
N LEU A 273 15.24 30.12 -4.38
CA LEU A 273 15.48 31.43 -5.03
C LEU A 273 14.58 32.52 -4.46
N LEU A 274 13.36 32.20 -4.01
CA LEU A 274 12.46 33.14 -3.32
C LEU A 274 13.09 33.68 -2.03
N ALA A 275 13.91 32.88 -1.34
CA ALA A 275 14.61 33.33 -0.14
C ALA A 275 15.72 34.36 -0.45
N ARG A 276 16.27 34.37 -1.67
CA ARG A 276 17.36 35.24 -2.12
C ARG A 276 16.89 36.53 -2.80
N ARG A 277 15.61 36.61 -3.19
CA ARG A 277 15.02 37.74 -3.94
C ARG A 277 14.09 38.58 -3.03
N PRO A 278 13.79 39.85 -3.38
CA PRO A 278 12.75 40.61 -2.68
C PRO A 278 11.43 39.86 -2.75
N ALA A 279 10.78 39.67 -1.60
CA ALA A 279 9.61 38.80 -1.49
C ALA A 279 8.40 39.48 -2.16
N PRO A 280 7.66 38.78 -3.04
CA PRO A 280 6.45 39.30 -3.67
C PRO A 280 5.37 39.76 -2.65
N ARG A 281 4.35 40.48 -3.12
CA ARG A 281 3.20 40.88 -2.28
C ARG A 281 2.52 39.66 -1.65
N ARG A 282 2.04 39.79 -0.41
CA ARG A 282 1.35 38.71 0.31
C ARG A 282 0.13 38.21 -0.46
N GLU A 283 -0.59 39.13 -1.09
CA GLU A 283 -1.75 38.85 -1.95
C GLU A 283 -1.37 37.95 -3.14
N ALA A 284 -0.20 38.15 -3.74
CA ALA A 284 0.27 37.28 -4.82
C ALA A 284 0.54 35.86 -4.33
N GLY A 285 1.18 35.70 -3.16
CA GLY A 285 1.38 34.37 -2.55
C GLY A 285 0.08 33.67 -2.18
N ALA A 286 -0.88 34.42 -1.60
CA ALA A 286 -2.20 33.89 -1.27
C ALA A 286 -3.02 33.54 -2.51
N GLY A 287 -2.97 34.38 -3.55
CA GLY A 287 -3.65 34.14 -4.83
C GLY A 287 -3.13 32.90 -5.54
N LEU A 288 -1.81 32.71 -5.59
CA LEU A 288 -1.20 31.50 -6.16
C LEU A 288 -1.58 30.25 -5.37
N ALA A 289 -1.58 30.30 -4.03
CA ALA A 289 -1.99 29.17 -3.21
C ALA A 289 -3.48 28.82 -3.40
N ALA A 290 -4.36 29.83 -3.46
CA ALA A 290 -5.79 29.63 -3.68
C ALA A 290 -6.08 29.09 -5.08
N ALA A 291 -5.46 29.66 -6.12
CA ALA A 291 -5.58 29.18 -7.50
C ALA A 291 -5.07 27.74 -7.64
N GLY A 292 -3.91 27.43 -7.01
CA GLY A 292 -3.37 26.08 -6.98
C GLY A 292 -4.30 25.08 -6.30
N THR A 293 -4.90 25.47 -5.16
CA THR A 293 -5.89 24.64 -4.45
C THR A 293 -7.12 24.36 -5.33
N LEU A 294 -7.67 25.41 -5.96
CA LEU A 294 -8.84 25.29 -6.85
C LEU A 294 -8.56 24.36 -8.03
N LEU A 295 -7.38 24.47 -8.65
CA LEU A 295 -6.96 23.60 -9.75
C LEU A 295 -6.87 22.13 -9.31
N VAL A 296 -6.25 21.84 -8.16
CA VAL A 296 -6.17 20.47 -7.63
C VAL A 296 -7.56 19.93 -7.29
N VAL A 297 -8.43 20.74 -6.69
CA VAL A 297 -9.79 20.32 -6.33
C VAL A 297 -10.65 20.08 -7.58
N ALA A 298 -10.53 20.91 -8.61
CA ALA A 298 -11.26 20.72 -9.87
C ALA A 298 -10.84 19.42 -10.57
N ASP A 299 -9.53 19.20 -10.70
CA ASP A 299 -8.98 17.98 -11.34
C ASP A 299 -9.34 16.71 -10.54
N ALA A 300 -9.22 16.78 -9.21
CA ALA A 300 -9.66 15.70 -8.35
C ALA A 300 -11.19 15.48 -8.41
N GLY A 301 -11.97 16.55 -8.52
CA GLY A 301 -13.42 16.51 -8.56
C GLY A 301 -13.95 15.70 -9.75
N ASP A 302 -13.34 15.87 -10.92
CA ASP A 302 -13.72 15.14 -12.13
C ASP A 302 -13.49 13.63 -11.99
N ASP A 303 -12.31 13.23 -11.49
CA ASP A 303 -11.96 11.83 -11.24
C ASP A 303 -12.83 11.18 -10.14
N VAL A 304 -13.06 11.92 -9.05
CA VAL A 304 -13.85 11.45 -7.91
C VAL A 304 -15.32 11.35 -8.26
N ALA A 305 -15.87 12.27 -9.05
CA ALA A 305 -17.25 12.18 -9.53
C ALA A 305 -17.45 11.00 -10.49
N ALA A 306 -16.48 10.73 -11.37
CA ALA A 306 -16.58 9.66 -12.36
C ALA A 306 -16.36 8.26 -11.76
N SER A 307 -15.42 8.13 -10.82
CA SER A 307 -14.93 6.81 -10.38
C SER A 307 -14.76 6.66 -8.87
N GLY A 308 -15.10 7.68 -8.07
CA GLY A 308 -15.00 7.67 -6.61
C GLY A 308 -13.64 8.13 -6.10
N PRO A 309 -13.52 8.37 -4.77
CA PRO A 309 -12.34 8.99 -4.15
C PRO A 309 -11.03 8.22 -4.34
N TRP A 310 -11.11 6.94 -4.70
CA TRP A 310 -9.98 6.03 -4.89
C TRP A 310 -9.42 6.05 -6.33
N ALA A 311 -10.05 6.79 -7.25
CA ALA A 311 -9.67 6.86 -8.65
C ALA A 311 -8.77 8.05 -9.02
N PHE A 312 -8.50 8.95 -8.05
CA PHE A 312 -7.72 10.16 -8.25
C PHE A 312 -6.35 9.91 -8.92
N SER A 313 -6.08 10.68 -9.98
CA SER A 313 -4.80 10.73 -10.71
C SER A 313 -4.13 12.10 -10.55
N LEU A 314 -2.81 12.11 -10.43
CA LEU A 314 -1.97 13.30 -10.58
C LEU A 314 -1.73 13.54 -12.08
N GLY A 315 -2.68 14.23 -12.72
CA GLY A 315 -2.53 14.74 -14.09
C GLY A 315 -1.80 16.08 -14.14
N ASP A 316 -1.52 16.57 -15.35
CA ASP A 316 -0.81 17.85 -15.55
C ASP A 316 -1.50 19.04 -14.86
N ARG A 317 -2.83 19.05 -14.80
CA ARG A 317 -3.61 20.08 -14.11
C ARG A 317 -3.39 20.03 -12.61
N CYS A 318 -3.43 18.85 -12.00
CA CYS A 318 -3.06 18.69 -10.60
C CYS A 318 -1.60 19.08 -10.35
N LEU A 319 -0.65 18.70 -11.22
CA LEU A 319 0.76 19.06 -11.07
C LEU A 319 0.99 20.59 -11.15
N ALA A 320 0.30 21.27 -12.07
CA ALA A 320 0.31 22.72 -12.17
C ALA A 320 -0.32 23.38 -10.92
N GLY A 321 -1.42 22.82 -10.41
CA GLY A 321 -2.04 23.27 -9.17
C GLY A 321 -1.11 23.14 -7.96
N LEU A 322 -0.40 22.01 -7.84
CA LEU A 322 0.62 21.79 -6.81
C LEU A 322 1.80 22.77 -6.95
N ALA A 323 2.26 23.03 -8.17
CA ALA A 323 3.32 23.99 -8.45
C ALA A 323 2.95 25.41 -7.97
N LEU A 324 1.73 25.87 -8.26
CA LEU A 324 1.21 27.16 -7.80
C LEU A 324 1.11 27.21 -6.27
N MET A 325 0.65 26.13 -5.63
CA MET A 325 0.61 26.03 -4.17
C MET A 325 2.00 26.12 -3.54
N ILE A 326 2.99 25.40 -4.07
CA ILE A 326 4.37 25.39 -3.58
C ILE A 326 4.97 26.80 -3.63
N VAL A 327 4.83 27.50 -4.77
CA VAL A 327 5.34 28.86 -4.93
C VAL A 327 4.58 29.83 -4.03
N GLY A 328 3.24 29.76 -4.01
CA GLY A 328 2.39 30.63 -3.20
C GLY A 328 2.68 30.52 -1.70
N VAL A 329 2.74 29.30 -1.17
CA VAL A 329 3.09 29.02 0.23
C VAL A 329 4.55 29.42 0.51
N GLY A 330 5.47 29.17 -0.42
CA GLY A 330 6.86 29.60 -0.32
C GLY A 330 7.00 31.12 -0.12
N ILE A 331 6.26 31.92 -0.88
CA ILE A 331 6.21 33.39 -0.73
C ILE A 331 5.70 33.77 0.66
N LEU A 332 4.61 33.14 1.13
CA LEU A 332 4.03 33.42 2.45
C LEU A 332 5.01 33.08 3.59
N CYS A 333 5.71 31.95 3.49
CA CYS A 333 6.72 31.52 4.45
C CYS A 333 7.92 32.47 4.51
N VAL A 334 8.49 32.85 3.36
CA VAL A 334 9.62 33.79 3.30
C VAL A 334 9.27 35.14 3.91
N ARG A 335 8.06 35.67 3.63
CA ARG A 335 7.60 36.91 4.25
C ARG A 335 7.47 36.78 5.76
N ARG A 336 6.87 35.69 6.25
CA ARG A 336 6.70 35.46 7.69
C ARG A 336 8.04 35.41 8.41
N ILE A 337 9.05 34.74 7.81
CA ILE A 337 10.41 34.66 8.36
C ILE A 337 11.07 36.05 8.39
N ARG A 338 10.95 36.83 7.31
CA ARG A 338 11.53 38.18 7.25
C ARG A 338 10.87 39.13 8.24
N SER A 339 9.53 39.15 8.32
CA SER A 339 8.80 39.94 9.31
C SER A 339 9.19 39.58 10.75
N ALA A 340 9.43 38.29 11.02
CA ALA A 340 9.90 37.84 12.33
C ALA A 340 11.35 38.27 12.64
N ARG A 341 12.23 38.33 11.63
CA ARG A 341 13.61 38.85 11.79
C ARG A 341 13.63 40.36 12.03
N PHE A 342 12.89 41.13 11.23
CA PHE A 342 12.75 42.57 11.46
C PHE A 342 12.20 42.89 12.86
N ALA A 343 11.17 42.15 13.32
CA ALA A 343 10.63 42.31 14.67
C ALA A 343 11.59 41.87 15.80
N ALA A 344 12.64 41.10 15.50
CA ALA A 344 13.67 40.71 16.45
C ALA A 344 14.84 41.71 16.50
N GLU A 345 15.19 42.32 15.36
CA GLU A 345 16.19 43.41 15.27
C GLU A 345 15.68 44.72 15.88
N ASP A 346 14.37 44.99 15.82
CA ASP A 346 13.76 46.22 16.32
C ASP A 346 13.41 46.20 17.82
N ARG A 347 14.00 45.25 18.59
CA ARG A 347 13.91 45.27 20.07
C ARG A 347 15.02 46.15 20.65
N PRO A 348 14.71 47.31 21.26
CA PRO A 348 15.71 48.08 21.99
C PRO A 348 16.03 47.40 23.32
N GLY A 349 17.30 47.08 23.55
CA GLY A 349 17.73 46.47 24.81
C GLY A 349 19.16 45.94 24.83
N GLY A 350 20.12 46.74 24.36
CA GLY A 350 21.51 46.57 24.78
C GLY A 350 21.69 47.09 26.20
N LEU A 351 22.18 46.26 27.11
CA LEU A 351 22.77 46.74 28.36
C LEU A 351 24.26 46.98 28.07
N GLN A 352 24.62 48.24 27.88
CA GLN A 352 26.01 48.70 27.90
C GLN A 352 26.56 48.55 29.32
N LEU A 353 27.66 47.82 29.45
CA LEU A 353 28.59 47.94 30.58
C LEU A 353 29.19 49.35 30.55
N VAL A 354 28.69 50.23 31.41
CA VAL A 354 29.36 51.49 31.75
C VAL A 354 30.24 51.22 32.96
N GLY A 355 31.56 51.32 32.72
CA GLY A 355 32.58 51.28 33.76
C GLY A 355 32.38 52.40 34.77
N ARG A 356 32.67 52.09 36.03
CA ARG A 356 32.76 53.06 37.11
C ARG A 356 34.12 52.88 37.74
N ASP A 357 35.02 53.81 37.44
CA ASP A 357 36.27 54.02 38.16
C ASP A 357 35.95 54.34 39.64
N VAL A 358 36.75 53.75 40.53
CA VAL A 358 36.94 54.23 41.91
C VAL A 358 38.44 54.15 42.19
N ASN A 359 38.98 55.29 42.65
CA ASN A 359 40.33 55.48 43.19
C ASN A 359 40.76 54.38 44.17
#